data_AF-A0A1B9KX61-F1
#
_entry.id   AF-A0A1B9KX61-F1
#
_cell.length_a   1.000
_cell.length_b   1.000
_cell.length_c   1.000
_cell.angle_alpha   90.00
_cell.angle_beta   90.00
_cell.angle_gamma   90.00
#
_symmetry.space_group_name_H-M   'P 1'
#
loop_
_entity.id
_entity.type
_entity.pdbx_description
1 polymer ?
#
loop_
_entity_poly.entity_id
_entity_poly.type
_entity_poly.pdbx_seq_one_letter_code
_entity_poly.pdbx_strand_id
1 'polypeptide(L)'
;MMNNIEKIKEILVEISTLLIKGNYPDWGNIFIKFSKEIESDPEFIKSELSKLYGGMGSFNDIVLYEDRKPLIDENDRLYFLRTQLFELINH
;
A
#
# COMPACT_ATOMS: atom_id res chain seq x y z
N MET A 1 3.97 -12.19 19.57
CA MET A 1 4.29 -12.32 18.13
C MET A 1 3.15 -11.70 17.37
N MET A 2 3.40 -10.73 16.49
CA MET A 2 2.35 -10.22 15.59
C MET A 2 2.00 -11.26 14.55
N ASN A 3 0.71 -11.44 14.31
CA ASN A 3 0.24 -12.29 13.23
C ASN A 3 0.38 -11.56 11.87
N ASN A 4 0.33 -12.31 10.75
CA ASN A 4 0.54 -11.73 9.42
C ASN A 4 -0.52 -10.66 9.07
N ILE A 5 -1.75 -10.78 9.59
CA ILE A 5 -2.83 -9.82 9.33
C ILE A 5 -2.56 -8.47 9.98
N GLU A 6 -2.09 -8.45 11.23
CA GLU A 6 -1.66 -7.23 11.93
C GLU A 6 -0.55 -6.51 11.17
N LYS A 7 0.44 -7.25 10.67
CA LYS A 7 1.54 -6.68 9.85
C LYS A 7 1.03 -6.10 8.54
N ILE A 8 0.15 -6.81 7.83
CA ILE A 8 -0.47 -6.30 6.60
C ILE A 8 -1.22 -5.00 6.92
N LYS A 9 -2.03 -4.99 7.98
CA LYS A 9 -2.78 -3.80 8.41
C LYS A 9 -1.88 -2.59 8.64
N GLU A 10 -0.78 -2.75 9.36
CA GLU A 10 0.18 -1.66 9.59
C GLU A 10 0.80 -1.15 8.29
N ILE A 11 1.22 -2.06 7.40
CA ILE A 11 1.77 -1.71 6.09
C ILE A 11 0.75 -0.93 5.25
N LEU A 12 -0.52 -1.35 5.25
CA LEU A 12 -1.59 -0.65 4.52
C LEU A 12 -1.82 0.77 5.05
N VAL A 13 -1.78 0.97 6.37
CA VAL A 13 -1.91 2.29 6.99
C VAL A 13 -0.72 3.18 6.63
N GLU A 14 0.50 2.63 6.63
CA GLU A 14 1.69 3.38 6.28
C GLU A 14 1.71 3.78 4.80
N ILE A 15 1.39 2.84 3.89
CA ILE A 15 1.23 3.12 2.45
C ILE A 15 0.19 4.23 2.25
N SER A 16 -0.96 4.15 2.93
CA SER A 16 -2.00 5.18 2.85
C SER A 16 -1.47 6.57 3.22
N THR A 17 -0.70 6.65 4.31
CA THR A 17 -0.11 7.90 4.80
C THR A 17 0.87 8.50 3.79
N LEU A 18 1.76 7.68 3.21
CA LEU A 18 2.71 8.12 2.19
C LEU A 18 2.02 8.61 0.92
N LEU A 19 0.98 7.89 0.47
CA LEU A 19 0.21 8.25 -0.72
C LEU A 19 -0.53 9.58 -0.54
N ILE A 20 -1.18 9.79 0.61
CA ILE A 20 -1.84 11.05 0.92
C ILE A 20 -0.84 12.21 0.95
N LYS A 21 0.32 12.00 1.60
CA LYS A 21 1.41 12.99 1.63
C LYS A 21 1.91 13.33 0.21
N GLY A 22 2.05 12.33 -0.65
CA GLY A 22 2.47 12.51 -2.05
C GLY A 22 1.37 12.97 -3.02
N ASN A 23 0.24 13.49 -2.51
CA ASN A 23 -0.89 13.98 -3.30
C ASN A 23 -1.62 12.91 -4.15
N TYR A 24 -1.67 11.66 -3.65
CA TYR A 24 -2.47 10.55 -4.18
C TYR A 24 -3.58 10.12 -3.19
N PRO A 25 -4.52 11.02 -2.81
CA PRO A 25 -5.51 10.72 -1.79
C PRO A 25 -6.46 9.57 -2.17
N ASP A 26 -6.80 9.42 -3.45
CA ASP A 26 -7.67 8.33 -3.91
C ASP A 26 -7.06 6.96 -3.63
N TRP A 27 -5.78 6.79 -3.94
CA TRP A 27 -5.02 5.59 -3.59
C TRP A 27 -4.91 5.43 -2.07
N GLY A 28 -4.55 6.50 -1.36
CA GLY A 28 -4.47 6.46 0.10
C GLY A 28 -5.77 5.98 0.76
N ASN A 29 -6.92 6.41 0.24
CA ASN A 29 -8.25 6.04 0.71
C ASN A 29 -8.59 4.56 0.44
N ILE A 30 -8.11 3.98 -0.67
CA ILE A 30 -8.24 2.55 -0.94
C ILE A 30 -7.47 1.74 0.10
N PHE A 31 -6.21 2.10 0.37
CA PHE A 31 -5.35 1.38 1.31
C PHE A 31 -5.86 1.44 2.76
N ILE A 32 -6.33 2.60 3.22
CA ILE A 32 -6.91 2.70 4.58
C ILE A 32 -8.23 1.93 4.69
N LYS A 33 -9.05 1.88 3.62
CA LYS A 33 -10.26 1.05 3.59
C LYS A 33 -9.88 -0.42 3.77
N PHE A 34 -8.93 -0.93 2.99
CA PHE A 34 -8.46 -2.32 3.10
C PHE A 34 -7.88 -2.64 4.48
N SER A 35 -7.18 -1.70 5.12
CA SER A 35 -6.68 -1.89 6.50
C SER A 35 -7.79 -2.13 7.54
N LYS A 36 -9.00 -1.61 7.29
CA LYS A 36 -10.16 -1.79 8.18
C LYS A 36 -10.92 -3.08 7.88
N GLU A 37 -10.84 -3.56 6.64
CA GLU A 37 -11.60 -4.71 6.16
C GLU A 37 -10.81 -6.03 6.23
N ILE A 38 -9.47 -5.98 6.27
CA ILE A 38 -8.57 -7.15 6.27
C ILE A 38 -8.83 -8.13 7.42
N GLU A 39 -9.30 -7.66 8.58
CA GLU A 39 -9.62 -8.54 9.72
C GLU A 39 -10.93 -9.32 9.51
N SER A 40 -11.85 -8.76 8.73
CA SER A 40 -13.18 -9.35 8.48
C SER A 40 -13.15 -10.34 7.32
N ASP A 41 -12.42 -10.03 6.25
CA ASP A 41 -12.28 -10.89 5.08
C ASP A 41 -10.85 -10.87 4.50
N PRO A 42 -9.90 -11.57 5.16
CA PRO A 42 -8.50 -11.52 4.78
C PRO A 42 -8.22 -11.96 3.34
N GLU A 43 -8.88 -13.02 2.89
CA GLU A 43 -8.60 -13.63 1.59
C GLU A 43 -9.17 -12.79 0.43
N PHE A 44 -10.36 -12.20 0.62
CA PHE A 44 -10.89 -11.23 -0.34
C PHE A 44 -9.98 -10.01 -0.46
N ILE A 45 -9.55 -9.43 0.66
CA ILE A 45 -8.72 -8.22 0.64
C ILE A 45 -7.32 -8.51 0.06
N LYS A 46 -6.71 -9.66 0.35
CA LYS A 46 -5.47 -10.09 -0.32
C LYS A 46 -5.64 -10.19 -1.84
N SER A 47 -6.76 -10.76 -2.31
CA SER A 47 -7.07 -10.86 -3.73
C SER A 47 -7.22 -9.48 -4.38
N GLU A 48 -7.92 -8.54 -3.73
CA GLU A 48 -8.05 -7.16 -4.21
C GLU A 48 -6.70 -6.44 -4.24
N LEU A 49 -5.86 -6.61 -3.20
CA LEU A 49 -4.52 -6.03 -3.14
C LEU A 49 -3.62 -6.56 -4.27
N SER A 50 -3.64 -7.86 -4.55
CA SER A 50 -2.84 -8.46 -5.61
C SER A 50 -3.16 -7.89 -7.00
N LYS A 51 -4.43 -7.52 -7.26
CA LYS A 51 -4.84 -6.89 -8.52
C LYS A 51 -4.19 -5.51 -8.73
N LEU A 52 -3.78 -4.82 -7.66
CA LEU A 52 -3.19 -3.47 -7.75
C LEU A 52 -1.76 -3.48 -8.31
N TYR A 53 -1.06 -4.62 -8.31
CA TYR A 53 0.34 -4.73 -8.74
C TYR A 53 0.53 -4.87 -10.27
N GLY A 54 -0.53 -4.91 -11.08
CA GLY A 54 -0.45 -5.12 -12.53
C GLY A 54 -1.13 -4.04 -13.37
N GLY A 55 -0.66 -3.87 -14.61
CA GLY A 55 -1.22 -2.93 -15.61
C GLY A 55 -0.50 -1.58 -15.70
N MET A 56 -0.88 -0.76 -16.69
CA MET A 56 -0.38 0.61 -16.85
C MET A 56 -1.13 1.56 -15.91
N GLY A 57 -0.42 2.32 -15.08
CA GLY A 57 -1.02 3.16 -14.04
C GLY A 57 -1.37 2.37 -12.77
N SER A 58 -0.69 1.25 -12.56
CA SER A 58 -0.83 0.39 -11.40
C SER A 58 -0.27 1.04 -10.13
N PHE A 59 -0.51 0.42 -8.98
CA PHE A 59 0.08 0.87 -7.72
C PHE A 59 1.61 0.96 -7.78
N ASN A 60 2.26 0.12 -8.58
CA ASN A 60 3.71 0.10 -8.75
C ASN A 60 4.25 1.31 -9.52
N ASP A 61 3.43 1.93 -10.36
CA ASP A 61 3.83 3.06 -11.21
C ASP A 61 3.81 4.41 -10.45
N ILE A 62 3.24 4.43 -9.23
CA ILE A 62 3.15 5.65 -8.45
C ILE A 62 4.53 6.06 -7.94
N VAL A 63 4.91 7.30 -8.24
CA VAL A 63 6.08 8.00 -7.69
C VAL A 63 5.56 9.25 -6.99
N LEU A 64 5.92 9.42 -5.73
CA LEU A 64 5.46 10.51 -4.87
C LEU A 64 6.24 11.80 -5.18
N TYR A 65 5.51 12.91 -5.30
CA TYR A 65 6.08 14.23 -5.54
C TYR A 65 5.51 15.26 -4.57
N GLU A 66 6.33 16.25 -4.23
CA GLU A 66 5.94 17.49 -3.55
C GLU A 66 6.63 18.65 -4.27
N ASP A 67 5.88 19.72 -4.60
CA ASP A 67 6.42 20.88 -5.32
C ASP A 67 7.25 20.54 -6.58
N ARG A 68 6.77 19.56 -7.35
CA ARG A 68 7.42 19.02 -8.57
C ARG A 68 8.78 18.34 -8.35
N LYS A 69 9.13 18.05 -7.09
CA LYS A 69 10.33 17.30 -6.73
C LYS A 69 9.94 15.91 -6.23
N PRO A 70 10.67 14.86 -6.62
CA PRO A 70 10.42 13.52 -6.09
C PRO A 70 10.77 13.50 -4.60
N LEU A 71 9.89 12.92 -3.80
CA LEU A 71 10.09 12.67 -2.37
C LEU A 71 10.94 11.40 -2.20
N ILE A 72 12.27 11.54 -2.20
CA ILE A 72 13.19 10.40 -2.32
C ILE A 72 13.00 9.38 -1.18
N ASP A 73 13.05 9.83 0.07
CA ASP A 73 12.96 8.96 1.25
C ASP A 73 11.59 8.26 1.32
N GLU A 74 10.51 8.97 0.98
CA GLU A 74 9.16 8.41 0.93
C GLU A 74 8.98 7.40 -0.20
N ASN A 75 9.60 7.63 -1.37
CA ASN A 75 9.56 6.69 -2.48
C ASN A 75 10.36 5.43 -2.17
N ASP A 76 11.53 5.55 -1.53
CA ASP A 76 12.31 4.40 -1.07
C ASP A 76 11.52 3.60 -0.03
N ARG A 77 10.86 4.29 0.90
CA ARG A 77 9.98 3.65 1.88
C ARG A 77 8.79 2.97 1.23
N LEU A 78 8.13 3.63 0.28
CA LEU A 78 6.99 3.07 -0.46
C LEU A 78 7.40 1.83 -1.26
N TYR A 79 8.58 1.84 -1.88
CA TYR A 79 9.16 0.67 -2.55
C TYR A 79 9.34 -0.51 -1.59
N PHE A 80 9.92 -0.28 -0.42
CA PHE A 80 10.10 -1.33 0.59
C PHE A 80 8.76 -1.89 1.11
N LEU A 81 7.76 -1.02 1.33
CA LEU A 81 6.43 -1.44 1.77
C LEU A 81 5.69 -2.25 0.69
N ARG A 82 5.83 -1.89 -0.60
CA ARG A 82 5.31 -2.67 -1.73
C ARG A 82 5.86 -4.10 -1.72
N THR A 83 7.17 -4.25 -1.59
CA THR A 83 7.80 -5.58 -1.59
C THR A 83 7.30 -6.42 -0.42
N GLN A 84 7.31 -5.88 0.80
CA GLN A 84 6.82 -6.61 1.97
C GLN A 84 5.33 -6.96 1.87
N LEU A 85 4.50 -6.03 1.40
CA LEU A 85 3.08 -6.28 1.24
C LEU A 85 2.85 -7.40 0.22
N PHE A 86 3.56 -7.36 -0.92
CA PHE A 86 3.45 -8.39 -1.95
C PHE A 86 3.84 -9.78 -1.41
N GLU A 87 4.91 -9.88 -0.63
CA GLU A 87 5.29 -11.13 0.03
C GLU A 87 4.21 -11.62 0.99
N LEU A 88 3.68 -10.74 1.85
CA LEU A 88 2.69 -11.12 2.86
C LEU A 88 1.32 -11.52 2.30
N ILE A 89 0.93 -11.02 1.13
CA ILE A 89 -0.37 -11.36 0.52
C ILE A 89 -0.30 -12.59 -0.39
N ASN A 90 0.90 -13.02 -0.80
CA ASN A 90 1.11 -14.20 -1.67
C ASN A 90 1.68 -15.42 -0.90
N HIS A 91 1.95 -15.29 0.40
CA HIS A 91 2.38 -16.36 1.30
C HIS A 91 1.31 -16.67 2.37
#